data_AF-A0A0L0ULB1-F1
#
_entry.id   AF-A0A0L0ULB1-F1
#
_cell.length_a   1.000
_cell.length_b   1.000
_cell.length_c   1.000
_cell.angle_alpha   90.00
_cell.angle_beta   90.00
_cell.angle_gamma   90.00
#
_symmetry.space_group_name_H-M   'P 1'
#
loop_
_entity.id
_entity.type
_entity.pdbx_description
1 polymer ?
#
loop_
_entity_poly.entity_id
_entity_poly.type
_entity_poly.pdbx_seq_one_letter_code
_entity_poly.pdbx_strand_id
1 'polypeptide(L)'
;ALSSWGSIPWDVPSSIPNRPSSSFNLLNPEITAAVRDHDRNASHHRKADSWQRLMAKLFPAYMGIKGKTQNWTATNSQDSFTSKFCKCPDSAPRFHRWIDLVDITGQQRMRFTFCKCIPRPVQILANGFLPSSPDEPTTGFSMRLLAYHNHAWHYSNVRMTPFAETQQVFNEERSETLWNKGQSA
;
A
#
# COMPACT_ATOMS: atom_id res chain seq x y z
N ALA A 1 -20.29 -0.80 -36.90
CA ALA A 1 -20.63 -2.20 -36.63
C ALA A 1 -20.63 -2.39 -35.12
N LEU A 2 -21.82 -2.41 -34.52
CA LEU A 2 -22.06 -2.45 -33.07
C LEU A 2 -23.20 -3.43 -32.86
N SER A 3 -22.92 -4.63 -32.31
CA SER A 3 -23.85 -5.48 -31.57
C SER A 3 -23.36 -6.94 -31.51
N SER A 4 -22.69 -7.34 -30.43
CA SER A 4 -22.59 -8.78 -30.06
C SER A 4 -22.85 -9.05 -28.58
N TRP A 5 -23.37 -8.07 -27.83
CA TRP A 5 -23.63 -8.19 -26.39
C TRP A 5 -25.12 -8.36 -26.04
N GLY A 6 -26.00 -8.48 -27.04
CA GLY A 6 -27.47 -8.46 -26.84
C GLY A 6 -28.18 -9.81 -26.80
N SER A 7 -27.47 -10.94 -26.78
CA SER A 7 -28.10 -12.26 -27.02
C SER A 7 -28.12 -13.21 -25.83
N ILE A 8 -27.85 -12.75 -24.60
CA ILE A 8 -27.99 -13.59 -23.41
C ILE A 8 -29.38 -13.33 -22.81
N PRO A 9 -30.31 -14.31 -22.83
CA PRO A 9 -31.60 -14.18 -22.15
C PRO A 9 -31.38 -14.37 -20.66
N TRP A 10 -31.62 -13.33 -19.87
CA TRP A 10 -31.49 -13.37 -18.41
C TRP A 10 -32.69 -14.01 -17.70
N ASP A 11 -33.71 -14.44 -18.44
CA ASP A 11 -34.92 -15.02 -17.88
C ASP A 11 -34.94 -16.54 -18.06
N VAL A 12 -34.20 -17.24 -17.19
CA VAL A 12 -34.38 -18.68 -16.97
C VAL A 12 -35.14 -18.86 -15.65
N PRO A 13 -36.43 -19.24 -15.66
CA PRO A 13 -37.16 -19.48 -14.43
C PRO A 13 -36.57 -20.68 -13.68
N SER A 14 -36.18 -20.49 -12.41
CA SER A 14 -35.70 -21.60 -11.58
C SER A 14 -36.86 -22.52 -11.19
N SER A 15 -36.77 -23.81 -11.49
CA SER A 15 -37.77 -24.84 -11.14
C SER A 15 -37.75 -25.26 -9.66
N ILE A 16 -37.17 -24.45 -8.77
CA ILE A 16 -37.06 -24.79 -7.35
C ILE A 16 -38.35 -24.33 -6.65
N PRO A 17 -39.09 -25.23 -5.97
CA PRO A 17 -40.27 -24.83 -5.21
C PRO A 17 -39.87 -23.80 -4.16
N ASN A 18 -40.58 -22.67 -4.11
CA ASN A 18 -40.45 -21.65 -3.08
C ASN A 18 -40.72 -22.29 -1.71
N ARG A 19 -39.67 -22.73 -1.03
CA ARG A 19 -39.70 -23.01 0.40
C ARG A 19 -39.87 -21.66 1.09
N PRO A 20 -40.82 -21.47 2.01
CA PRO A 20 -40.88 -20.24 2.78
C PRO A 20 -39.56 -20.15 3.55
N SER A 21 -38.70 -19.23 3.12
CA SER A 21 -37.52 -18.87 3.87
C SER A 21 -38.04 -18.42 5.23
N SER A 22 -37.67 -19.15 6.28
CA SER A 22 -37.82 -18.62 7.63
C SER A 22 -37.15 -17.26 7.60
N SER A 23 -37.93 -16.21 7.81
CA SER A 23 -37.44 -14.85 7.94
C SER A 23 -36.57 -14.80 9.19
N PHE A 24 -35.30 -15.20 9.04
CA PHE A 24 -34.26 -14.66 9.87
C PHE A 24 -34.36 -13.16 9.66
N ASN A 25 -34.83 -12.44 10.68
CA ASN A 25 -34.90 -10.99 10.69
C ASN A 25 -33.47 -10.46 10.49
N LEU A 26 -33.07 -10.36 9.23
CA LEU A 26 -31.88 -9.66 8.79
C LEU A 26 -32.08 -8.22 9.27
N LEU A 27 -31.18 -7.75 10.12
CA LEU A 27 -31.16 -6.38 10.65
C LEU A 27 -31.59 -5.38 9.56
N ASN A 28 -32.43 -4.40 9.93
CA ASN A 28 -32.90 -3.36 9.01
C ASN A 28 -31.72 -2.87 8.13
N PRO A 29 -31.85 -2.85 6.79
CA PRO A 29 -30.77 -2.45 5.89
C PRO A 29 -30.18 -1.07 6.23
N GLU A 30 -30.99 -0.15 6.74
CA GLU A 30 -30.52 1.17 7.20
C GLU A 30 -29.63 1.07 8.43
N ILE A 31 -29.99 0.22 9.41
CA ILE A 31 -29.16 -0.04 10.59
C ILE A 31 -27.84 -0.69 10.17
N THR A 32 -27.89 -1.65 9.25
CA THR A 32 -26.69 -2.31 8.73
C THR A 32 -25.77 -1.32 7.99
N ALA A 33 -26.34 -0.41 7.19
CA ALA A 33 -25.58 0.64 6.51
C ALA A 33 -24.94 1.61 7.51
N ALA A 34 -25.71 2.07 8.51
CA ALA A 34 -25.23 2.98 9.54
C ALA A 34 -24.08 2.37 10.37
N VAL A 35 -24.17 1.08 10.73
CA VAL A 35 -23.09 0.36 11.42
C VAL A 35 -21.84 0.28 10.55
N ARG A 36 -21.98 -0.05 9.26
CA ARG A 36 -20.85 -0.10 8.32
C ARG A 36 -20.17 1.26 8.16
N ASP A 37 -20.95 2.34 8.07
CA ASP A 37 -20.41 3.69 7.93
C ASP A 37 -19.74 4.16 9.22
N HIS A 38 -20.31 3.83 10.38
CA HIS A 38 -19.65 4.05 11.67
C HIS A 38 -18.31 3.31 11.76
N ASP A 39 -18.26 2.03 11.39
CA ASP A 39 -17.05 1.22 11.45
C ASP A 39 -15.98 1.70 10.45
N ARG A 40 -16.40 2.12 9.26
CA ARG A 40 -15.52 2.79 8.28
C ARG A 40 -14.94 4.07 8.87
N ASN A 41 -15.78 4.94 9.42
CA ASN A 41 -15.33 6.20 10.01
C ASN A 41 -14.36 5.96 11.17
N ALA A 42 -14.69 5.04 12.08
CA ALA A 42 -13.80 4.65 13.18
C ALA A 42 -12.45 4.13 12.66
N SER A 43 -12.47 3.32 11.59
CA SER A 43 -11.24 2.81 10.95
C SER A 43 -10.42 3.91 10.27
N HIS A 44 -11.08 4.86 9.60
CA HIS A 44 -10.44 6.02 9.00
C HIS A 44 -9.77 6.91 10.04
N HIS A 45 -10.46 7.22 11.15
CA HIS A 45 -9.89 8.01 12.25
C HIS A 45 -8.69 7.31 12.89
N ARG A 46 -8.79 6.01 13.20
CA ARG A 46 -7.66 5.24 13.75
C ARG A 46 -6.44 5.29 12.83
N LYS A 47 -6.64 5.14 11.51
CA LYS A 47 -5.55 5.23 10.52
C LYS A 47 -4.94 6.63 10.50
N ALA A 48 -5.76 7.68 10.52
CA ALA A 48 -5.29 9.06 10.57
C ALA A 48 -4.46 9.34 11.84
N ASP A 49 -4.92 8.87 13.00
CA ASP A 49 -4.20 9.02 14.28
C ASP A 49 -2.87 8.26 14.27
N SER A 50 -2.83 7.05 13.72
CA SER A 50 -1.59 6.29 13.54
C SER A 50 -0.60 7.02 12.63
N TRP A 51 -1.07 7.57 11.51
CA TRP A 51 -0.24 8.40 10.63
C TRP A 51 0.29 9.64 11.33
N GLN A 52 -0.57 10.38 12.04
CA GLN A 52 -0.19 11.59 12.76
C GLN A 52 0.92 11.31 13.79
N ARG A 53 0.78 10.23 14.57
CA ARG A 53 1.82 9.80 15.54
C ARG A 53 3.11 9.37 14.86
N LEU A 54 3.02 8.69 13.72
CA LEU A 54 4.18 8.24 12.97
C LEU A 54 4.96 9.40 12.34
N MET A 55 4.26 10.43 11.85
CA MET A 55 4.86 11.56 11.13
C MET A 55 5.93 12.28 11.96
N ALA A 56 5.75 12.37 13.28
CA ALA A 56 6.75 12.94 14.19
C ALA A 56 8.13 12.24 14.13
N LYS A 57 8.16 10.96 13.72
CA LYS A 57 9.40 10.16 13.55
C LYS A 57 9.80 10.05 12.08
N LEU A 58 8.83 9.94 11.18
CA LEU A 58 9.06 9.76 9.75
C LEU A 58 9.65 11.02 9.12
N PHE A 59 9.16 12.21 9.48
CA PHE A 59 9.58 13.46 8.87
C PHE A 59 11.05 13.81 9.14
N PRO A 60 11.58 13.76 10.38
CA PRO A 60 13.00 13.97 10.62
C PRO A 60 13.90 12.95 9.90
N ALA A 61 13.47 11.68 9.86
CA ALA A 61 14.19 10.63 9.14
C ALA A 61 14.20 10.93 7.62
N TYR A 62 13.06 11.31 7.05
CA TYR A 62 12.93 11.73 5.66
C TYR A 62 13.89 12.87 5.34
N MET A 63 13.89 13.95 6.14
CA MET A 63 14.76 15.10 5.91
C MET A 63 16.25 14.72 5.98
N GLY A 64 16.62 13.90 6.96
CA GLY A 64 18.00 13.43 7.11
C GLY A 64 18.47 12.54 5.94
N ILE A 65 17.61 11.64 5.46
CA ILE A 65 17.95 10.76 4.32
C ILE A 65 17.95 11.56 3.01
N LYS A 66 16.95 12.43 2.80
CA LYS A 66 16.87 13.32 1.64
C LYS A 66 18.16 14.12 1.47
N GLY A 67 18.70 14.67 2.55
CA GLY A 67 19.99 15.37 2.50
C GLY A 67 21.15 14.48 2.07
N LYS A 68 21.26 13.27 2.63
CA LYS A 68 22.36 12.33 2.35
C LYS A 68 22.33 11.72 0.95
N THR A 69 21.15 11.60 0.35
CA THR A 69 20.96 10.99 -0.97
C THR A 69 20.75 12.01 -2.08
N GLN A 70 20.91 13.31 -1.77
CA GLN A 70 20.59 14.42 -2.68
C GLN A 70 19.17 14.28 -3.26
N ASN A 71 18.17 14.08 -2.39
CA ASN A 71 16.80 13.79 -2.78
C ASN A 71 16.68 12.51 -3.63
N TRP A 72 17.40 11.46 -3.23
CA TRP A 72 17.45 10.16 -3.90
C TRP A 72 17.92 10.22 -5.37
N THR A 73 18.73 11.22 -5.74
CA THR A 73 19.38 11.30 -7.06
C THR A 73 20.83 10.82 -7.06
N ALA A 74 21.46 10.71 -5.88
CA ALA A 74 22.83 10.23 -5.75
C ALA A 74 22.93 8.70 -5.92
N THR A 75 24.15 8.20 -6.17
CA THR A 75 24.44 6.77 -6.36
C THR A 75 24.15 5.92 -5.13
N ASN A 76 24.21 6.52 -3.94
CA ASN A 76 23.86 5.90 -2.65
C ASN A 76 22.35 5.89 -2.34
N SER A 77 21.48 6.23 -3.31
CA SER A 77 20.04 6.35 -3.09
C SER A 77 19.34 5.05 -2.67
N GLN A 78 19.97 3.90 -2.93
CA GLN A 78 19.49 2.57 -2.55
C GLN A 78 20.25 1.95 -1.37
N ASP A 79 21.22 2.66 -0.80
CA ASP A 79 21.96 2.19 0.37
C ASP A 79 21.04 2.14 1.61
N SER A 80 21.30 1.19 2.50
CA SER A 80 20.58 1.14 3.78
C SER A 80 21.16 2.13 4.79
N PHE A 81 20.33 3.06 5.24
CA PHE A 81 20.66 3.99 6.33
C PHE A 81 20.15 3.53 7.69
N THR A 82 19.63 2.30 7.80
CA THR A 82 18.99 1.76 9.02
C THR A 82 19.92 1.84 10.25
N SER A 83 21.22 1.58 10.07
CA SER A 83 22.23 1.65 11.13
C SER A 83 22.37 3.04 11.72
N LYS A 84 22.06 4.11 10.97
CA LYS A 84 22.10 5.49 11.45
C LYS A 84 20.96 5.82 12.43
N PHE A 85 19.90 5.01 12.45
CA PHE A 85 18.76 5.17 13.34
C PHE A 85 18.75 4.15 14.48
N CYS A 86 19.53 3.07 14.37
CA CYS A 86 19.56 1.97 15.33
C CYS A 86 20.53 2.30 16.48
N LYS A 87 20.06 2.13 17.72
CA LYS A 87 20.88 2.30 18.93
C LYS A 87 21.20 0.97 19.62
N CYS A 88 20.76 -0.14 19.03
CA CYS A 88 20.97 -1.46 19.60
C CYS A 88 22.29 -2.06 19.10
N PRO A 89 22.95 -2.89 19.92
CA PRO A 89 24.11 -3.65 19.47
C PRO A 89 23.72 -4.65 18.37
N ASP A 90 24.71 -5.17 17.65
CA ASP A 90 24.49 -6.13 16.58
C ASP A 90 23.90 -7.46 17.08
N SER A 91 24.16 -7.81 18.35
CA SER A 91 23.58 -8.98 19.02
C SER A 91 22.10 -8.82 19.40
N ALA A 92 21.53 -7.62 19.30
CA ALA A 92 20.14 -7.40 19.69
C ALA A 92 19.16 -8.16 18.79
N PRO A 93 18.09 -8.77 19.35
CA PRO A 93 17.13 -9.55 18.57
C PRO A 93 16.53 -8.75 17.41
N ARG A 94 16.56 -9.36 16.22
CA ARG A 94 15.94 -8.84 15.00
C ARG A 94 14.80 -9.76 14.58
N PHE A 95 13.86 -9.22 13.84
CA PHE A 95 12.78 -10.00 13.26
C PHE A 95 12.66 -9.71 11.77
N HIS A 96 12.21 -10.71 11.02
CA HIS A 96 12.13 -10.61 9.56
C HIS A 96 10.68 -10.45 9.10
N ARG A 97 10.49 -9.65 8.05
CA ARG A 97 9.23 -9.57 7.29
C ARG A 97 9.51 -9.41 5.82
N TRP A 98 8.64 -9.98 5.00
CA TRP A 98 8.61 -9.74 3.56
C TRP A 98 7.91 -8.41 3.30
N ILE A 99 8.52 -7.58 2.46
CA ILE A 99 7.99 -6.29 2.03
C ILE A 99 8.02 -6.27 0.51
N ASP A 100 6.89 -5.94 -0.09
CA ASP A 100 6.79 -5.72 -1.53
C ASP A 100 7.30 -4.30 -1.83
N LEU A 101 8.32 -4.18 -2.67
CA LEU A 101 8.93 -2.92 -3.03
C LEU A 101 8.61 -2.59 -4.47
N VAL A 102 8.06 -1.39 -4.68
CA VAL A 102 7.70 -0.87 -6.00
C VAL A 102 8.63 0.30 -6.32
N ASP A 103 9.42 0.17 -7.37
CA ASP A 103 10.33 1.21 -7.87
C ASP A 103 9.93 1.60 -9.31
N ILE A 104 10.53 2.67 -9.82
CA ILE A 104 10.38 3.08 -11.22
C ILE A 104 10.97 2.05 -12.18
N THR A 105 11.99 1.28 -11.75
CA THR A 105 12.64 0.28 -12.61
C THR A 105 12.02 -1.12 -12.55
N GLY A 106 11.05 -1.36 -11.65
CA GLY A 106 10.48 -2.68 -11.44
C GLY A 106 9.91 -2.87 -10.05
N GLN A 107 9.56 -4.11 -9.72
CA GLN A 107 9.06 -4.48 -8.39
C GLN A 107 9.75 -5.74 -7.87
N GLN A 108 9.85 -5.89 -6.56
CA GLN A 108 10.46 -7.08 -5.95
C GLN A 108 9.98 -7.28 -4.52
N ARG A 109 9.92 -8.52 -4.06
CA ARG A 109 9.66 -8.90 -2.69
C ARG A 109 10.99 -9.09 -1.94
N MET A 110 11.25 -8.21 -0.98
CA MET A 110 12.50 -8.24 -0.20
C MET A 110 12.24 -8.65 1.25
N ARG A 111 13.16 -9.45 1.82
CA ARG A 111 13.12 -9.84 3.23
C ARG A 111 13.87 -8.81 4.08
N PHE A 112 13.13 -7.93 4.76
CA PHE A 112 13.70 -6.93 5.65
C PHE A 112 14.05 -7.53 7.01
N THR A 113 15.11 -7.00 7.63
CA THR A 113 15.52 -7.31 9.00
C THR A 113 15.29 -6.09 9.87
N PHE A 114 14.34 -6.19 10.80
CA PHE A 114 13.88 -5.06 11.61
C PHE A 114 14.46 -5.09 13.03
N CYS A 115 14.83 -3.90 13.54
CA CYS A 115 15.01 -3.65 14.97
C CYS A 115 13.66 -3.30 15.61
N LYS A 116 13.37 -3.77 16.82
CA LYS A 116 12.23 -3.27 17.61
C LYS A 116 12.42 -1.83 18.10
N CYS A 117 13.65 -1.35 18.13
CA CYS A 117 14.03 -0.01 18.61
C CYS A 117 13.61 1.13 17.68
N ILE A 118 13.32 0.84 16.40
CA ILE A 118 12.93 1.84 15.40
C ILE A 118 11.55 1.43 14.86
N PRO A 119 10.61 2.36 14.62
CA PRO A 119 9.38 2.03 13.92
C PRO A 119 9.64 1.38 12.55
N ARG A 120 8.90 0.32 12.21
CA ARG A 120 8.99 -0.36 10.90
C ARG A 120 8.92 0.61 9.71
N PRO A 121 7.98 1.57 9.66
CA PRO A 121 7.89 2.55 8.56
C PRO A 121 9.18 3.36 8.37
N VAL A 122 9.84 3.75 9.47
CA VAL A 122 11.10 4.52 9.43
C VAL A 122 12.25 3.66 8.90
N GLN A 123 12.26 2.36 9.23
CA GLN A 123 13.27 1.43 8.70
C GLN A 123 13.07 1.19 7.20
N ILE A 124 11.83 1.12 6.71
CA ILE A 124 11.53 1.03 5.27
C ILE A 124 12.00 2.31 4.56
N LEU A 125 11.72 3.49 5.14
CA LEU A 125 12.21 4.77 4.62
C LEU A 125 13.74 4.86 4.61
N ALA A 126 14.40 4.32 5.63
CA ALA A 126 15.87 4.24 5.68
C ALA A 126 16.50 3.42 4.55
N ASN A 127 15.70 2.66 3.79
CA ASN A 127 16.14 1.95 2.58
C ASN A 127 15.60 2.61 1.29
N GLY A 128 15.06 3.83 1.37
CA GLY A 128 14.63 4.59 0.19
C GLY A 128 13.18 4.39 -0.24
N PHE A 129 12.33 3.81 0.62
CA PHE A 129 10.92 3.53 0.31
C PHE A 129 9.95 4.19 1.28
N LEU A 130 8.88 4.81 0.77
CA LEU A 130 7.76 5.25 1.58
C LEU A 130 6.85 4.06 1.90
N PRO A 131 6.55 3.77 3.17
CA PRO A 131 5.69 2.66 3.57
C PRO A 131 4.22 2.91 3.22
N SER A 132 3.48 1.87 2.84
CA SER A 132 2.05 1.95 2.48
C SER A 132 1.11 2.12 3.68
N SER A 133 1.57 1.80 4.90
CA SER A 133 0.77 1.91 6.12
C SER A 133 1.64 2.30 7.34
N PRO A 134 1.03 2.90 8.38
CA PRO A 134 1.79 3.43 9.51
C PRO A 134 2.16 2.37 10.58
N ASP A 135 1.47 1.24 10.62
CA ASP A 135 1.61 0.25 11.69
C ASP A 135 2.35 -1.01 11.21
N GLU A 136 1.81 -1.63 10.16
CA GLU A 136 2.30 -2.89 9.59
C GLU A 136 2.40 -2.79 8.06
N PRO A 137 3.35 -2.01 7.54
CA PRO A 137 3.52 -1.88 6.10
C PRO A 137 3.94 -3.23 5.49
N THR A 138 3.18 -3.68 4.49
CA THR A 138 3.50 -4.83 3.64
C THR A 138 4.09 -4.41 2.30
N THR A 139 3.99 -3.11 1.97
CA THR A 139 4.47 -2.54 0.71
C THR A 139 5.22 -1.24 0.96
N GLY A 140 6.25 -0.98 0.16
CA GLY A 140 6.98 0.29 0.11
C GLY A 140 7.12 0.80 -1.32
N PHE A 141 6.95 2.11 -1.53
CA PHE A 141 7.11 2.76 -2.83
C PHE A 141 8.39 3.58 -2.84
N SER A 142 9.25 3.41 -3.84
CA SER A 142 10.53 4.08 -3.83
C SER A 142 10.37 5.60 -3.89
N MET A 143 11.24 6.33 -3.18
CA MET A 143 11.18 7.78 -3.16
C MET A 143 11.38 8.39 -4.56
N ARG A 144 12.12 7.72 -5.43
CA ARG A 144 12.32 8.11 -6.84
C ARG A 144 11.05 7.92 -7.67
N LEU A 145 10.31 6.82 -7.46
CA LEU A 145 9.00 6.62 -8.08
C LEU A 145 8.02 7.72 -7.66
N LEU A 146 8.00 8.07 -6.38
CA LEU A 146 7.13 9.14 -5.87
C LEU A 146 7.54 10.52 -6.39
N ALA A 147 8.83 10.79 -6.52
CA ALA A 147 9.34 12.01 -7.16
C ALA A 147 8.91 12.07 -8.63
N TYR A 148 9.05 10.97 -9.37
CA TYR A 148 8.60 10.88 -10.76
C TYR A 148 7.09 11.11 -10.89
N HIS A 149 6.28 10.48 -10.04
CA HIS A 149 4.84 10.73 -9.99
C HIS A 149 4.53 12.22 -9.75
N ASN A 150 5.22 12.86 -8.80
CA ASN A 150 5.03 14.28 -8.53
C ASN A 150 5.31 15.17 -9.75
N HIS A 151 6.37 14.86 -10.50
CA HIS A 151 6.66 15.55 -11.77
C HIS A 151 5.57 15.28 -12.81
N ALA A 152 5.19 14.02 -13.01
CA ALA A 152 4.13 13.65 -13.94
C ALA A 152 2.82 14.38 -13.61
N TRP A 153 2.43 14.43 -12.34
CA TRP A 153 1.27 15.17 -11.86
C TRP A 153 1.33 16.68 -12.16
N HIS A 154 2.50 17.31 -12.06
CA HIS A 154 2.65 18.75 -12.35
C HIS A 154 2.71 19.08 -13.84
N TYR A 155 3.27 18.20 -14.66
CA TYR A 155 3.54 18.48 -16.07
C TYR A 155 2.66 17.72 -17.06
N SER A 156 1.72 16.91 -16.57
CA SER A 156 0.79 16.13 -17.40
C SER A 156 -0.53 15.86 -16.68
N ASN A 157 -1.55 15.38 -17.40
CA ASN A 157 -2.87 15.05 -16.84
C ASN A 157 -2.90 13.64 -16.22
N VAL A 158 -1.85 13.28 -15.49
CA VAL A 158 -1.75 11.97 -14.85
C VAL A 158 -2.64 11.95 -13.62
N ARG A 159 -3.62 11.04 -13.61
CA ARG A 159 -4.42 10.74 -12.41
C ARG A 159 -3.82 9.57 -11.66
N MET A 160 -4.07 9.48 -10.35
CA MET A 160 -3.53 8.42 -9.49
C MET A 160 -3.84 7.01 -10.00
N THR A 161 -5.09 6.72 -10.37
CA THR A 161 -5.49 5.37 -10.80
C THR A 161 -4.82 4.94 -12.11
N PRO A 162 -4.90 5.72 -13.21
CA PRO A 162 -4.18 5.39 -14.43
C PRO A 162 -2.66 5.29 -14.24
N PHE A 163 -2.08 6.14 -13.37
CA PHE A 163 -0.65 6.05 -13.04
C PHE A 163 -0.30 4.72 -12.37
N ALA A 164 -1.07 4.33 -11.34
CA ALA A 164 -0.84 3.11 -10.60
C ALA A 164 -1.00 1.88 -11.48
N GLU A 165 -2.03 1.84 -12.34
CA GLU A 165 -2.24 0.77 -13.32
C GLU A 165 -1.11 0.72 -14.35
N THR A 166 -0.68 1.88 -14.87
CA THR A 166 0.45 1.97 -15.79
C THR A 166 1.72 1.43 -15.13
N GLN A 167 2.00 1.85 -13.90
CA GLN A 167 3.18 1.39 -13.16
C GLN A 167 3.12 -0.11 -12.86
N GLN A 168 1.93 -0.65 -12.55
CA GLN A 168 1.72 -2.07 -12.32
C GLN A 168 2.00 -2.88 -13.59
N VAL A 169 1.33 -2.56 -14.71
CA VAL A 169 1.52 -3.25 -16.00
C VAL A 169 2.98 -3.15 -16.42
N PHE A 170 3.55 -1.94 -16.36
CA PHE A 170 4.95 -1.71 -16.64
C PHE A 170 5.81 -2.67 -15.78
N ASN A 171 5.67 -2.69 -14.46
CA ASN A 171 6.51 -3.50 -13.59
C ASN A 171 6.32 -5.02 -13.77
N GLU A 172 5.09 -5.50 -13.99
CA GLU A 172 4.80 -6.93 -14.21
C GLU A 172 5.49 -7.50 -15.47
N GLU A 173 5.80 -6.67 -16.48
CA GLU A 173 6.53 -7.11 -17.69
C GLU A 173 8.00 -7.47 -17.43
N ARG A 174 8.62 -6.92 -16.38
CA ARG A 174 10.08 -7.04 -16.15
C ARG A 174 10.46 -7.52 -14.77
N SER A 175 9.49 -7.89 -13.95
CA SER A 175 9.70 -8.24 -12.56
C SER A 175 8.69 -9.29 -12.12
N GLU A 176 8.93 -9.91 -10.97
CA GLU A 176 7.97 -10.87 -10.41
C GLU A 176 6.63 -10.19 -10.09
N THR A 177 5.52 -10.89 -10.33
CA THR A 177 4.20 -10.43 -9.90
C THR A 177 4.13 -10.44 -8.38
N LEU A 178 3.82 -9.30 -7.77
CA LEU A 178 3.58 -9.22 -6.34
C LEU A 178 2.30 -10.00 -6.00
N TRP A 179 2.38 -10.91 -5.04
CA TRP A 179 1.34 -11.91 -4.76
C TRP A 179 0.07 -11.39 -4.06
N ASN A 180 -0.15 -10.07 -4.00
CA ASN A 180 -1.29 -9.48 -3.29
C ASN A 180 -2.55 -9.31 -4.17
N LYS A 181 -2.77 -10.18 -5.17
CA LYS A 181 -3.98 -10.15 -6.02
C LYS A 181 -5.30 -10.49 -5.27
N GLY A 182 -5.29 -10.59 -3.93
CA GLY A 182 -6.46 -10.97 -3.13
C GLY A 182 -6.62 -10.26 -1.77
N GLN A 183 -5.85 -9.21 -1.49
CA GLN A 183 -6.00 -8.40 -0.27
C GLN A 183 -6.22 -6.93 -0.62
N SER A 184 -7.25 -6.66 -1.40
CA SER A 184 -7.84 -5.33 -1.50
C SER A 184 -8.84 -5.17 -0.36
N ALA A 185 -8.87 -3.96 0.21
CA ALA A 185 -9.65 -3.55 1.38
C ALA A 185 -11.15 -3.87 1.34
#